data_AF-A0A2A3DQH9-F1
#
_entry.id   AF-A0A2A3DQH9-F1
#
_cell.length_a   1.000
_cell.length_b   1.000
_cell.length_c   1.000
_cell.angle_alpha   90.00
_cell.angle_beta   90.00
_cell.angle_gamma   90.00
#
_symmetry.space_group_name_H-M   'P 1'
#
loop_
_entity.id
_entity.type
_entity.pdbx_description
1 polymer ?
#
loop_
_entity_poly.entity_id
_entity_poly.type
_entity_poly.pdbx_seq_one_letter_code
_entity_poly.pdbx_strand_id
1 'polypeptide(L)'
;MSTRGANFLERWMAEHLPEVVTDDPAAISDLTDQAMEAAHLEGIEVAEIYEQVGSVFEVIAEAMQHREASPADEMVLDLLAARLAREASITEKQAGELIERLGTDWDSLLNEAHFLKELEGRLGQE
;
A
#
# COMPACT_ATOMS: atom_id res chain seq x y z
N MET A 1 12.77 20.84 16.87
CA MET A 1 11.60 20.78 15.99
C MET A 1 10.53 20.00 16.73
N SER A 2 9.32 20.56 16.86
CA SER A 2 8.15 19.82 17.32
C SER A 2 7.75 18.81 16.25
N THR A 3 7.25 17.63 16.63
CA THR A 3 6.68 16.61 15.72
C THR A 3 5.18 16.41 15.97
N ARG A 4 4.56 17.34 16.71
CA ARG A 4 3.19 17.21 17.18
C ARG A 4 2.17 17.25 16.04
N GLY A 5 2.39 18.10 15.02
CA GLY A 5 1.52 18.21 13.85
C GLY A 5 1.52 16.95 12.98
N ALA A 6 2.72 16.42 12.70
CA ALA A 6 2.87 15.16 11.95
C ALA A 6 2.25 13.96 12.71
N ASN A 7 2.53 13.82 14.01
CA ASN A 7 1.97 12.74 14.83
C ASN A 7 0.44 12.83 14.96
N PHE A 8 -0.11 14.04 15.02
CA PHE A 8 -1.56 14.25 14.98
C PHE A 8 -2.15 13.78 13.65
N LEU A 9 -1.55 14.20 12.53
CA LEU A 9 -2.07 13.87 11.20
C LEU A 9 -2.03 12.36 10.95
N GLU A 10 -0.93 11.68 11.33
CA GLU A 10 -0.82 10.21 11.25
C GLU A 10 -1.95 9.50 12.03
N ARG A 11 -2.19 9.92 13.27
CA ARG A 11 -3.25 9.34 14.11
C ARG A 11 -4.64 9.63 13.58
N TRP A 12 -4.89 10.87 13.17
CA TRP A 12 -6.18 11.28 12.61
C TRP A 12 -6.49 10.49 11.34
N MET A 13 -5.51 10.32 10.45
CA MET A 13 -5.70 9.56 9.21
C MET A 13 -6.02 8.08 9.47
N ALA A 14 -5.36 7.45 10.44
CA ALA A 14 -5.64 6.06 10.81
C ALA A 14 -7.09 5.85 11.31
N GLU A 15 -7.69 6.86 11.93
CA GLU A 15 -9.05 6.79 12.49
C GLU A 15 -10.13 7.27 11.51
N HIS A 16 -9.81 8.24 10.64
CA HIS A 16 -10.81 8.98 9.85
C HIS A 16 -10.78 8.73 8.35
N LEU A 17 -9.67 8.24 7.78
CA LEU A 17 -9.66 7.93 6.37
C LEU A 17 -10.65 6.78 6.09
N PRO A 18 -11.39 6.80 4.97
CA PRO A 18 -12.27 5.71 4.56
C PRO A 18 -11.48 4.51 4.02
N GLU A 19 -12.04 3.30 4.15
CA GLU A 19 -11.42 2.04 3.68
C GLU A 19 -11.34 1.89 2.16
N VAL A 20 -12.07 2.73 1.42
CA VAL A 20 -12.09 2.71 -0.04
C VAL A 20 -10.93 3.53 -0.60
N VAL A 21 -10.25 2.95 -1.58
CA VAL A 21 -9.24 3.68 -2.37
C VAL A 21 -9.95 4.55 -3.38
N THR A 22 -9.64 5.85 -3.31
CA THR A 22 -10.21 6.86 -4.19
C THR A 22 -9.23 8.00 -4.39
N ASP A 23 -9.17 8.48 -5.64
CA ASP A 23 -8.40 9.62 -6.08
C ASP A 23 -9.26 10.88 -6.27
N ASP A 24 -10.48 10.89 -5.72
CA ASP A 24 -11.39 12.04 -5.88
C ASP A 24 -10.83 13.28 -5.16
N PRO A 25 -10.43 14.33 -5.90
CA PRO A 25 -9.85 15.53 -5.29
C PRO A 25 -10.82 16.26 -4.37
N ALA A 26 -12.13 16.14 -4.61
CA ALA A 26 -13.13 16.73 -3.73
C ALA A 26 -13.15 16.04 -2.36
N ALA A 27 -13.15 14.71 -2.35
CA ALA A 27 -13.07 13.93 -1.12
C ALA A 27 -11.76 14.19 -0.34
N ILE A 28 -10.63 14.30 -1.04
CA ILE A 28 -9.33 14.60 -0.42
C ILE A 28 -9.33 16.02 0.18
N SER A 29 -9.94 17.00 -0.50
CA SER A 29 -10.09 18.37 0.03
C SER A 29 -10.97 18.38 1.28
N ASP A 30 -12.11 17.69 1.26
CA ASP A 30 -13.02 17.61 2.42
C ASP A 30 -12.33 16.98 3.64
N LEU A 31 -11.49 15.97 3.43
CA LEU A 31 -10.68 15.35 4.49
C LEU A 31 -9.58 16.29 5.00
N THR A 32 -8.96 17.06 4.09
CA THR A 32 -7.97 18.08 4.46
C THR A 32 -8.59 19.12 5.38
N ASP A 33 -9.77 19.63 5.04
CA ASP A 33 -10.48 20.62 5.85
C ASP A 33 -10.85 20.05 7.23
N GLN A 34 -11.34 18.81 7.29
CA GLN A 34 -11.67 18.13 8.55
C GLN A 34 -10.43 17.91 9.43
N ALA A 35 -9.30 17.50 8.85
CA ALA A 35 -8.05 17.31 9.58
C ALA A 35 -7.55 18.63 10.20
N MET A 36 -7.68 19.74 9.46
CA MET A 36 -7.29 21.07 9.94
C MET A 36 -8.21 21.59 11.04
N GLU A 37 -9.52 21.37 10.92
CA GLU A 37 -10.46 21.71 11.98
C GLU A 37 -10.19 20.91 13.26
N ALA A 38 -9.94 19.60 13.14
CA ALA A 38 -9.59 18.74 14.27
C ALA A 38 -8.26 19.15 14.94
N ALA A 39 -7.25 19.51 14.14
CA ALA A 39 -5.98 20.01 14.65
C ALA A 39 -6.17 21.30 15.48
N HIS A 40 -7.00 22.22 14.98
CA HIS A 40 -7.32 23.45 15.69
C HIS A 40 -8.00 23.17 17.04
N LEU A 41 -8.92 22.21 17.08
CA LEU A 41 -9.58 21.78 18.32
C LEU A 41 -8.61 21.14 19.33
N GLU A 42 -7.54 20.49 18.87
CA GLU A 42 -6.44 19.99 19.71
C GLU A 42 -5.39 21.06 20.10
N GLY A 43 -5.60 22.30 19.67
CA GLY A 43 -4.69 23.42 19.91
C GLY A 43 -3.36 23.26 19.16
N ILE A 44 -3.39 22.63 17.98
CA ILE A 44 -2.27 22.54 17.04
C ILE A 44 -2.49 23.61 15.97
N GLU A 45 -1.50 24.49 15.82
CA GLU A 45 -1.58 25.54 14.80
C GLU A 45 -1.35 24.95 13.41
N VAL A 46 -2.14 25.41 12.44
CA VAL A 46 -2.06 24.97 11.03
C VAL A 46 -0.67 25.20 10.45
N ALA A 47 -0.03 26.31 10.81
CA ALA A 47 1.34 26.61 10.39
C ALA A 47 2.36 25.55 10.90
N GLU A 48 2.17 25.04 12.12
CA GLU A 48 3.04 24.00 12.69
C GLU A 48 2.92 22.70 11.87
N ILE A 49 1.73 22.38 11.37
CA ILE A 49 1.50 21.20 10.51
C ILE A 49 2.19 21.40 9.17
N TYR A 50 1.95 22.52 8.48
CA TYR A 50 2.56 22.79 7.16
C TYR A 50 4.10 22.82 7.22
N GLU A 51 4.69 23.34 8.28
CA GLU A 51 6.15 23.31 8.46
C GLU A 51 6.70 21.88 8.56
N GLN A 52 5.91 20.93 9.07
CA GLN A 52 6.33 19.54 9.30
C GLN A 52 6.05 18.64 8.10
N VAL A 53 4.89 18.80 7.46
CA VAL A 53 4.40 17.88 6.41
C VAL A 53 4.40 18.48 5.02
N GLY A 54 4.59 19.80 4.89
CA GLY A 54 4.57 20.52 3.61
C GLY A 54 3.15 20.67 3.04
N SER A 55 2.53 19.57 2.62
CA SER A 55 1.20 19.54 1.98
C SER A 55 0.33 18.46 2.61
N VAL A 56 -0.62 18.87 3.45
CA VAL A 56 -1.59 17.95 4.07
C VAL A 56 -2.43 17.22 3.01
N PHE A 57 -2.82 17.93 1.94
CA PHE A 57 -3.56 17.35 0.82
C PHE A 57 -2.80 16.18 0.19
N GLU A 58 -1.50 16.36 -0.07
CA GLU A 58 -0.67 15.34 -0.72
C GLU A 58 -0.45 14.13 0.18
N VAL A 59 -0.23 14.36 1.48
CA VAL A 59 -0.13 13.29 2.47
C VAL A 59 -1.42 12.47 2.56
N ILE A 60 -2.58 13.13 2.57
CA ILE A 60 -3.89 12.45 2.58
C ILE A 60 -4.13 11.72 1.26
N ALA A 61 -3.80 12.32 0.11
CA ALA A 61 -3.93 11.68 -1.19
C ALA A 61 -3.07 10.42 -1.30
N GLU A 62 -1.81 10.48 -0.86
CA GLU A 62 -0.89 9.34 -0.85
C GLU A 62 -1.40 8.23 0.08
N ALA A 63 -1.89 8.58 1.28
CA ALA A 63 -2.47 7.61 2.21
C ALA A 63 -3.74 6.95 1.65
N MET A 64 -4.56 7.67 0.90
CA MET A 64 -5.75 7.15 0.23
C MET A 64 -5.41 6.23 -0.94
N GLN A 65 -4.35 6.54 -1.68
CA GLN A 65 -3.84 5.74 -2.80
C GLN A 65 -3.15 4.45 -2.33
N HIS A 66 -2.46 4.50 -1.19
CA HIS A 66 -1.72 3.36 -0.65
C HIS A 66 -2.50 2.57 0.40
N ARG A 67 -3.81 2.81 0.56
CA ARG A 67 -4.63 2.03 1.49
C ARG A 67 -4.90 0.60 1.01
N GLU A 68 -4.62 0.27 -0.26
CA GLU A 68 -4.64 -1.10 -0.80
C GLU A 68 -3.39 -1.90 -0.40
N ALA A 69 -3.26 -2.17 0.89
CA ALA A 69 -2.80 -3.44 1.42
C ALA A 69 -2.87 -3.29 2.92
N SER A 70 -3.91 -3.85 3.56
CA SER A 70 -3.76 -4.07 5.00
C SER A 70 -2.50 -4.93 5.19
N PRO A 71 -1.74 -4.77 6.27
CA PRO A 71 -0.62 -5.67 6.55
C PRO A 71 -1.07 -7.15 6.62
N ALA A 72 -2.36 -7.39 6.86
CA ALA A 72 -2.98 -8.70 6.71
C ALA A 72 -3.08 -9.17 5.25
N ASP A 73 -3.40 -8.30 4.29
CA ASP A 73 -3.43 -8.59 2.87
C ASP A 73 -2.02 -8.80 2.31
N GLU A 74 -1.07 -7.95 2.70
CA GLU A 74 0.35 -8.12 2.34
C GLU A 74 0.90 -9.45 2.88
N MET A 75 0.56 -9.80 4.13
CA MET A 75 0.90 -11.11 4.70
C MET A 75 0.20 -12.28 3.98
N VAL A 76 -1.01 -12.09 3.44
CA VAL A 76 -1.71 -13.09 2.62
C VAL A 76 -1.05 -13.25 1.25
N LEU A 77 -0.59 -12.15 0.63
CA LEU A 77 0.16 -12.15 -0.62
C LEU A 77 1.52 -12.83 -0.45
N ASP A 78 2.23 -12.57 0.66
CA ASP A 78 3.48 -13.27 1.00
C ASP A 78 3.25 -14.76 1.20
N LEU A 79 2.17 -15.15 1.89
CA LEU A 79 1.82 -16.55 2.09
C LEU A 79 1.50 -17.25 0.75
N LEU A 80 0.82 -16.54 -0.15
CA LEU A 80 0.50 -17.01 -1.49
C LEU A 80 1.78 -17.16 -2.34
N ALA A 81 2.68 -16.18 -2.29
CA ALA A 81 3.97 -16.21 -2.98
C ALA A 81 4.84 -17.36 -2.48
N ALA A 82 4.95 -17.54 -1.17
CA ALA A 82 5.70 -18.65 -0.55
C ALA A 82 5.12 -20.01 -0.94
N ARG A 83 3.79 -20.12 -1.03
CA ARG A 83 3.13 -21.35 -1.50
C ARG A 83 3.40 -21.62 -2.97
N LEU A 84 3.24 -20.62 -3.84
CA LEU A 84 3.46 -20.74 -5.28
C LEU A 84 4.92 -21.10 -5.60
N ALA A 85 5.87 -20.46 -4.92
CA ALA A 85 7.29 -20.77 -5.02
C ALA A 85 7.59 -22.22 -4.69
N ARG A 86 7.00 -22.75 -3.60
CA ARG A 86 7.16 -24.15 -3.21
C ARG A 86 6.53 -25.11 -4.21
N GLU A 87 5.33 -24.81 -4.70
CA GLU A 87 4.54 -25.72 -5.54
C GLU A 87 5.09 -25.78 -6.98
N ALA A 88 5.53 -24.65 -7.53
CA ALA A 88 6.12 -24.56 -8.87
C ALA A 88 7.66 -24.65 -8.89
N SER A 89 8.32 -24.77 -7.72
CA SER A 89 9.79 -24.77 -7.59
C SER A 89 10.49 -23.56 -8.23
N ILE A 90 9.86 -22.39 -8.12
CA ILE A 90 10.39 -21.07 -8.51
C ILE A 90 10.81 -20.28 -7.26
N THR A 91 11.45 -19.13 -7.43
CA THR A 91 11.81 -18.26 -6.30
C THR A 91 10.60 -17.47 -5.78
N GLU A 92 10.59 -17.13 -4.48
CA GLU A 92 9.52 -16.28 -3.88
C GLU A 92 9.42 -14.91 -4.57
N LYS A 93 10.54 -14.36 -5.03
CA LYS A 93 10.56 -13.12 -5.83
C LYS A 93 9.80 -13.28 -7.15
N GLN A 94 10.03 -14.36 -7.89
CA GLN A 94 9.30 -14.64 -9.14
C GLN A 94 7.81 -14.88 -8.87
N ALA A 95 7.48 -15.54 -7.76
CA ALA A 95 6.10 -15.75 -7.35
C ALA A 95 5.41 -14.41 -7.03
N GLY A 96 6.08 -13.49 -6.33
CA GLY A 96 5.59 -12.13 -6.07
C GLY A 96 5.31 -11.36 -7.36
N GLU A 97 6.27 -11.32 -8.27
CA GLU A 97 6.12 -10.65 -9.57
C GLU A 97 4.95 -11.24 -10.41
N LEU A 98 4.67 -12.54 -10.29
CA LEU A 98 3.52 -13.17 -10.94
C LEU A 98 2.19 -12.76 -10.30
N ILE A 99 2.13 -12.70 -8.97
CA ILE A 99 0.93 -12.29 -8.22
C ILE A 99 0.59 -10.83 -8.51
N GLU A 100 1.59 -9.94 -8.58
CA GLU A 100 1.38 -8.54 -8.98
C GLU A 100 0.85 -8.42 -10.41
N ARG A 101 1.29 -9.28 -11.33
CA ARG A 101 0.96 -9.18 -12.75
C ARG A 101 -0.33 -9.88 -13.15
N LEU A 102 -0.67 -10.99 -12.50
CA LEU A 102 -1.81 -11.85 -12.83
C LEU A 102 -2.94 -11.81 -11.80
N GLY A 103 -2.68 -11.23 -10.62
CA GLY A 103 -3.59 -11.28 -9.47
C GLY A 103 -3.46 -12.58 -8.69
N THR A 104 -4.51 -12.94 -7.94
CA THR A 104 -4.51 -14.05 -6.97
C THR A 104 -5.18 -15.34 -7.46
N ASP A 105 -5.41 -15.48 -8.78
CA ASP A 105 -6.00 -16.70 -9.37
C ASP A 105 -4.99 -17.85 -9.41
N TRP A 106 -5.27 -18.92 -8.65
CA TRP A 106 -4.32 -19.99 -8.41
C TRP A 106 -3.97 -20.83 -9.66
N ASP A 107 -4.94 -21.08 -10.53
CA ASP A 107 -4.73 -21.89 -11.74
C ASP A 107 -3.86 -21.14 -12.75
N SER A 108 -4.15 -19.84 -12.95
CA SER A 108 -3.34 -18.97 -13.80
C SER A 108 -1.91 -18.81 -13.28
N LEU A 109 -1.75 -18.64 -11.96
CA LEU A 109 -0.44 -18.53 -11.31
C LEU A 109 0.39 -19.81 -11.46
N LEU A 110 -0.19 -20.99 -11.21
CA LEU A 110 0.52 -22.26 -11.35
C LEU A 110 0.94 -22.54 -12.79
N ASN A 111 0.06 -22.28 -13.75
CA ASN A 111 0.38 -22.51 -15.17
C ASN A 111 1.57 -21.65 -15.62
N GLU A 112 1.56 -20.35 -15.29
CA GLU A 112 2.67 -19.45 -15.65
C GLU A 112 3.95 -19.77 -14.86
N ALA A 113 3.84 -20.11 -13.57
CA ALA A 113 4.99 -20.49 -12.75
C ALA A 113 5.68 -21.77 -13.26
N HIS A 114 4.91 -22.78 -13.69
CA HIS A 114 5.46 -23.97 -14.33
C HIS A 114 6.12 -23.66 -15.68
N PHE A 115 5.52 -22.77 -16.48
CA PHE A 115 6.11 -22.32 -17.74
C PHE A 115 7.47 -21.62 -17.51
N LEU A 116 7.56 -20.73 -16.52
CA LEU A 116 8.82 -20.09 -16.12
C LEU A 116 9.87 -21.12 -15.68
N LYS A 117 9.47 -22.13 -14.91
CA LYS A 117 10.39 -23.19 -14.47
C LYS A 117 10.94 -24.01 -15.63
N GLU A 118 10.11 -24.30 -16.62
CA GLU A 118 10.52 -25.02 -17.82
C GLU A 118 11.52 -24.21 -18.66
N LEU A 119 11.31 -22.89 -18.77
CA LEU A 119 12.24 -21.99 -19.47
C LEU A 119 13.61 -21.91 -18.79
N GLU A 120 13.64 -21.81 -17.46
CA GLU A 120 14.89 -21.78 -16.69
C GLU A 120 15.69 -23.09 -16.83
N GLY A 121 15.00 -24.23 -16.81
CA GLY A 121 15.61 -25.55 -16.98
C GLY A 121 16.21 -25.78 -18.38
N ARG A 122 15.80 -25.01 -19.39
CA ARG A 122 16.33 -25.06 -20.76
C ARG A 122 17.55 -24.17 -20.95
N LEU A 123 17.62 -23.03 -20.25
CA LEU A 123 18.75 -22.10 -20.33
C LEU A 123 19.97 -22.55 -19.51
N GLY A 124 19.77 -23.42 -18.50
CA GLY A 124 20.86 -23.97 -17.69
C GLY A 124 21.57 -25.21 -18.28
N GLN A 125 21.27 -25.61 -19.52
CA GLN A 125 21.82 -26.81 -20.16
C GLN A 125 22.72 -26.54 -21.39
N GLU A 126 23.14 -25.29 -21.62
CA GLU A 126 24.15 -24.93 -22.64
C GLU A 126 25.58 -24.83 -22.09
#